data_AF-A0A643KAC7-F1
#
_entry.id   AF-A0A643KAC7-F1
#
_cell.length_a   1.000
_cell.length_b   1.000
_cell.length_c   1.000
_cell.angle_alpha   90.00
_cell.angle_beta   90.00
_cell.angle_gamma   90.00
#
_symmetry.space_group_name_H-M   'P 1'
#
loop_
_entity.id
_entity.type
_entity.pdbx_description
1 polymer ?
#
loop_
_entity_poly.entity_id
_entity_poly.type
_entity_poly.pdbx_seq_one_letter_code
_entity_poly.pdbx_strand_id
1 'polypeptide(L)'
;MDTDRTKRTPNRALLRELASVLSAETWVATVSVFPSNRPDSLVVSLLDEYYPDANISEAYIEVQSYTNGDFHITYIESHHGEQWMCRWDRHDSDDYIRDHFHEPPTAGHDDAVNKEYPGDLLRVVSDVVAPWVYKRMGEVWDEYNA
;
A
#
# COMPACT_ATOMS: atom_id res chain seq x y z
N MET A 1 15.26 27.88 -4.16
CA MET A 1 15.87 26.55 -4.36
C MET A 1 16.06 25.99 -2.97
N ASP A 2 15.11 25.19 -2.53
CA ASP A 2 15.14 24.57 -1.20
C ASP A 2 15.27 23.07 -1.41
N THR A 3 16.52 22.61 -1.45
CA THR A 3 16.89 21.23 -1.75
C THR A 3 17.37 20.56 -0.47
N ASP A 4 16.49 20.43 0.51
CA ASP A 4 16.70 19.52 1.63
C ASP A 4 15.39 18.89 2.10
N ARG A 5 14.63 18.31 1.16
CA ARG A 5 13.77 17.18 1.50
C ARG A 5 14.71 16.04 1.88
N THR A 6 15.07 15.98 3.15
CA THR A 6 15.96 15.00 3.77
C THR A 6 15.92 13.65 3.04
N LYS A 7 17.10 13.20 2.61
CA LYS A 7 17.26 11.96 1.86
C LYS A 7 16.75 10.78 2.72
N ARG A 8 15.50 10.36 2.51
CA ARG A 8 14.90 9.26 3.27
C ARG A 8 15.69 7.99 3.00
N THR A 9 16.13 7.32 4.07
CA THR A 9 16.89 6.07 3.97
C THR A 9 15.91 4.90 4.11
N PRO A 10 15.78 4.00 3.11
CA PRO A 10 14.88 2.86 3.18
C PRO A 10 15.21 1.96 4.38
N ASN A 11 14.20 1.60 5.16
CA ASN A 11 14.32 0.66 6.26
C ASN A 11 14.27 -0.78 5.74
N ARG A 12 15.38 -1.19 5.11
CA ARG A 12 15.46 -2.50 4.44
C ARG A 12 15.35 -3.70 5.38
N ALA A 13 15.65 -3.52 6.67
CA ALA A 13 15.49 -4.58 7.66
C ALA A 13 14.00 -4.81 7.95
N LEU A 14 13.26 -3.74 8.25
CA LEU A 14 11.82 -3.79 8.52
C LEU A 14 11.02 -4.30 7.31
N LEU A 15 11.38 -3.88 6.10
CA LEU A 15 10.72 -4.38 4.88
C LEU A 15 10.94 -5.89 4.66
N ARG A 16 12.09 -6.45 5.07
CA ARG A 16 12.33 -7.90 5.02
C ARG A 16 11.56 -8.66 6.09
N GLU A 17 11.43 -8.08 7.28
CA GLU A 17 10.60 -8.63 8.34
C GLU A 17 9.13 -8.70 7.90
N LEU A 18 8.61 -7.57 7.39
CA LEU A 18 7.25 -7.52 6.84
C LEU A 18 7.06 -8.51 5.69
N ALA A 19 8.04 -8.64 4.79
CA ALA A 19 8.02 -9.63 3.73
C ALA A 19 7.89 -11.07 4.26
N SER A 20 8.59 -11.40 5.34
CA SER A 20 8.52 -12.73 5.97
C SER A 20 7.13 -13.01 6.57
N VAL A 21 6.49 -12.00 7.16
CA VAL A 21 5.14 -12.12 7.69
C VAL A 21 4.14 -12.32 6.55
N LEU A 22 4.18 -11.43 5.55
CA LEU A 22 3.24 -11.46 4.42
C LEU A 22 3.41 -12.70 3.54
N SER A 23 4.59 -13.31 3.48
CA SER A 23 4.81 -14.55 2.72
C SER A 23 4.06 -15.76 3.30
N ALA A 24 3.58 -15.67 4.55
CA ALA A 24 2.80 -16.73 5.20
C ALA A 24 1.28 -16.53 5.06
N GLU A 25 0.85 -15.40 4.49
CA GLU A 25 -0.55 -15.04 4.37
C GLU A 25 -1.22 -15.73 3.18
N THR A 26 -2.45 -16.22 3.37
CA THR A 26 -3.16 -17.00 2.35
C THR A 26 -3.71 -16.18 1.19
N TRP A 27 -3.76 -14.86 1.30
CA TRP A 27 -4.25 -13.93 0.28
C TRP A 27 -3.12 -13.34 -0.59
N VAL A 28 -1.88 -13.72 -0.30
CA VAL A 28 -0.67 -13.24 -0.97
C VAL A 28 -0.21 -14.28 -1.99
N ALA A 29 -0.06 -13.86 -3.25
CA ALA A 29 0.46 -14.71 -4.33
C ALA A 29 1.99 -14.74 -4.31
N THR A 30 2.62 -13.56 -4.29
CA THR A 30 4.08 -13.45 -4.25
C THR A 30 4.53 -12.23 -3.47
N VAL A 31 5.74 -12.31 -2.91
CA VAL A 31 6.41 -11.20 -2.24
C VAL A 31 7.74 -10.92 -2.92
N SER A 32 7.89 -9.72 -3.46
CA SER A 32 9.11 -9.24 -4.12
C SER A 32 9.78 -8.16 -3.28
N VAL A 33 10.92 -8.50 -2.69
CA VAL A 33 11.70 -7.58 -1.86
C VAL A 33 12.73 -6.85 -2.72
N PHE A 34 12.61 -5.52 -2.84
CA PHE A 34 13.50 -4.65 -3.62
C PHE A 34 13.65 -5.07 -5.09
N PRO A 35 12.54 -5.25 -5.85
CA PRO A 35 12.65 -5.58 -7.27
C PRO A 35 13.41 -4.48 -8.02
N SER A 36 14.08 -4.81 -9.11
CA SER A 36 15.00 -3.91 -9.80
C SER A 36 14.36 -2.60 -10.29
N ASN A 37 13.07 -2.62 -10.60
CA ASN A 37 12.28 -1.46 -11.00
C ASN A 37 11.74 -0.63 -9.81
N ARG A 38 11.75 -1.18 -8.59
CA ARG A 38 11.32 -0.51 -7.34
C ARG A 38 12.30 -0.84 -6.20
N PRO A 39 13.55 -0.34 -6.27
CA PRO A 39 14.66 -0.84 -5.45
C PRO A 39 14.54 -0.53 -3.95
N ASP A 40 13.63 0.36 -3.57
CA ASP A 40 13.38 0.78 -2.18
C ASP A 40 12.05 0.26 -1.62
N SER A 41 11.34 -0.56 -2.41
CA SER A 41 10.00 -1.04 -2.07
C SER A 41 9.98 -2.54 -1.77
N LEU A 42 9.01 -2.93 -0.96
CA LEU A 42 8.43 -4.27 -0.92
C LEU A 42 7.19 -4.27 -1.82
N VAL A 43 7.07 -5.23 -2.73
CA VAL A 43 5.89 -5.40 -3.58
C VAL A 43 5.25 -6.75 -3.26
N VAL A 44 3.95 -6.75 -3.00
CA VAL A 44 3.17 -7.92 -2.58
C VAL A 44 2.05 -8.09 -3.59
N SER A 45 2.18 -9.06 -4.49
CA SER A 45 1.12 -9.39 -5.44
C SER A 45 0.06 -10.22 -4.72
N LEU A 46 -1.21 -9.86 -4.95
CA LEU A 46 -2.35 -10.52 -4.32
C LEU A 46 -2.83 -11.66 -5.21
N LEU A 47 -3.48 -12.66 -4.62
CA LEU A 47 -4.05 -13.76 -5.40
C LEU A 47 -5.19 -13.27 -6.29
N ASP A 48 -5.13 -13.67 -7.55
CA ASP A 48 -6.09 -13.31 -8.60
C ASP A 48 -7.50 -13.84 -8.31
N GLU A 49 -7.62 -15.02 -7.68
CA GLU A 49 -8.92 -15.61 -7.30
C GLU A 49 -9.80 -14.74 -6.40
N TYR A 50 -9.23 -13.72 -5.74
CA TYR A 50 -9.99 -12.74 -4.95
C TYR A 50 -10.58 -11.60 -5.79
N TYR A 51 -10.33 -11.58 -7.10
CA TYR A 51 -10.74 -10.52 -8.02
C TYR A 51 -11.47 -11.08 -9.25
N PRO A 52 -12.45 -10.36 -9.80
CA PRO A 52 -13.06 -10.69 -11.09
C PRO A 52 -12.10 -10.33 -12.22
N ASP A 53 -11.44 -11.35 -12.80
CA ASP A 53 -10.48 -11.22 -13.90
C ASP A 53 -10.98 -10.36 -15.08
N ALA A 54 -12.29 -10.36 -15.32
CA ALA A 54 -12.92 -9.57 -16.37
C ALA A 54 -12.73 -8.05 -16.18
N ASN A 55 -12.54 -7.60 -14.95
CA ASN A 55 -12.42 -6.18 -14.59
C ASN A 55 -11.02 -5.84 -14.09
N ILE A 56 -10.41 -6.72 -13.27
CA ILE A 56 -9.12 -6.48 -12.63
C ILE A 56 -8.14 -7.53 -13.09
N SER A 57 -7.09 -7.11 -13.79
CA SER A 57 -6.03 -7.99 -14.31
C SER A 57 -4.90 -8.24 -13.30
N GLU A 58 -4.72 -7.36 -12.33
CA GLU A 58 -3.71 -7.50 -11.27
C GLU A 58 -4.10 -6.65 -10.07
N ALA A 59 -3.84 -7.15 -8.85
CA ALA A 59 -3.87 -6.35 -7.64
C ALA A 59 -2.57 -6.57 -6.84
N TYR A 60 -2.01 -5.48 -6.30
CA TYR A 60 -0.79 -5.56 -5.50
C TYR A 60 -0.71 -4.44 -4.46
N ILE A 61 0.08 -4.68 -3.42
CA ILE A 61 0.45 -3.68 -2.42
C ILE A 61 1.92 -3.32 -2.62
N GLU A 62 2.23 -2.03 -2.68
CA GLU A 62 3.58 -1.52 -2.59
C GLU A 62 3.82 -0.85 -1.24
N VAL A 63 4.87 -1.26 -0.54
CA VAL A 63 5.28 -0.69 0.75
C VAL A 63 6.67 -0.08 0.63
N GLN A 64 6.76 1.21 0.91
CA GLN A 64 8.01 1.92 1.18
C GLN A 64 8.05 2.30 2.65
N SER A 65 9.16 2.04 3.32
CA SER A 65 9.36 2.41 4.72
C SER A 65 10.77 2.93 4.92
N TYR A 66 10.94 3.90 5.82
CA TYR A 66 12.18 4.63 6.01
C TYR A 66 12.63 4.60 7.48
N THR A 67 13.93 4.77 7.71
CA THR A 67 14.54 4.66 9.06
C THR A 67 14.10 5.76 10.03
N ASN A 68 13.50 6.84 9.53
CA ASN A 68 12.92 7.91 10.34
C ASN A 68 11.46 7.62 10.78
N GLY A 69 10.93 6.43 10.45
CA GLY A 69 9.56 6.03 10.77
C GLY A 69 8.51 6.45 9.74
N ASP A 70 8.90 7.13 8.67
CA ASP A 70 7.99 7.44 7.56
C ASP A 70 7.69 6.18 6.74
N PHE A 71 6.51 6.13 6.14
CA PHE A 71 6.13 5.11 5.18
C PHE A 71 5.11 5.61 4.15
N HIS A 72 5.05 4.87 3.04
CA HIS A 72 4.00 4.94 2.04
C HIS A 72 3.55 3.51 1.74
N ILE A 73 2.27 3.22 1.93
CA ILE A 73 1.67 1.94 1.55
C ILE A 73 0.63 2.24 0.49
N THR A 74 0.79 1.71 -0.71
CA THR A 74 -0.17 1.89 -1.80
C THR A 74 -0.79 0.54 -2.12
N TYR A 75 -2.12 0.48 -2.18
CA TYR A 75 -2.83 -0.64 -2.78
C TYR A 75 -3.24 -0.23 -4.20
N ILE A 76 -2.97 -1.09 -5.18
CA ILE A 76 -3.20 -0.83 -6.60
C ILE A 76 -4.00 -1.99 -7.20
N GLU A 77 -5.01 -1.65 -7.99
CA GLU A 77 -5.70 -2.53 -8.94
C GLU A 77 -5.38 -2.05 -10.36
N SER A 78 -5.03 -2.98 -11.25
CA SER A 78 -4.97 -2.73 -12.69
C SER A 78 -6.26 -3.18 -13.33
N HIS A 79 -7.02 -2.23 -13.85
CA HIS A 79 -8.28 -2.42 -14.56
C HIS A 79 -8.00 -2.47 -16.08
N HIS A 80 -7.29 -3.52 -16.53
CA HIS A 80 -6.89 -3.72 -17.93
C HIS A 80 -6.20 -2.51 -18.57
N GLY A 81 -5.37 -1.81 -17.79
CA GLY A 81 -4.58 -0.65 -18.24
C GLY A 81 -4.93 0.67 -17.53
N GLU A 82 -6.09 0.76 -16.88
CA GLU A 82 -6.40 1.85 -15.95
C GLU A 82 -5.95 1.48 -14.52
N GLN A 83 -5.46 2.45 -13.75
CA GLN A 83 -5.08 2.20 -12.36
C GLN A 83 -6.13 2.76 -11.42
N TRP A 84 -6.52 1.93 -10.47
CA TRP A 84 -7.32 2.32 -9.31
C TRP A 84 -6.47 2.07 -8.08
N MET A 85 -6.35 3.06 -7.18
CA MET A 85 -5.46 2.94 -6.04
C MET A 85 -5.90 3.75 -4.84
N CYS A 86 -5.47 3.34 -3.66
CA CYS A 86 -5.53 4.12 -2.43
C CYS A 86 -4.16 4.07 -1.73
N ARG A 87 -3.90 5.00 -0.81
CA ARG A 87 -2.58 5.11 -0.16
C ARG A 87 -2.66 5.49 1.31
N TRP A 88 -1.91 4.80 2.16
CA TRP A 88 -1.68 5.17 3.56
C TRP A 88 -0.29 5.77 3.71
N ASP A 89 -0.23 7.00 4.20
CA ASP A 89 1.00 7.77 4.34
C ASP A 89 1.26 8.13 5.79
N ARG A 90 2.54 7.97 6.19
CA ARG A 90 3.10 8.55 7.40
C ARG A 90 4.29 9.41 7.01
N HIS A 91 4.12 10.73 7.02
CA HIS A 91 5.21 11.69 6.86
C HIS A 91 4.78 13.10 7.26
N ASP A 92 5.74 13.97 7.52
CA ASP A 92 5.46 15.39 7.73
C ASP A 92 4.83 16.00 6.46
N SER A 93 3.73 16.71 6.63
CA SER A 93 2.92 17.31 5.56
C SER A 93 2.50 18.71 5.97
N ASP A 94 2.41 19.63 5.00
CA ASP A 94 1.95 21.00 5.24
C ASP A 94 0.42 21.07 5.36
N ASP A 95 -0.29 20.18 4.67
CA ASP A 95 -1.75 20.20 4.51
C ASP A 95 -2.48 19.17 5.38
N TYR A 96 -1.76 18.13 5.84
CA TYR A 96 -2.33 16.99 6.56
C TYR A 96 -1.54 16.69 7.83
N ILE A 97 -2.18 16.00 8.78
CA ILE A 97 -1.43 15.44 9.92
C ILE A 97 -0.50 14.34 9.41
N ARG A 98 0.46 13.97 10.26
CA ARG A 98 1.53 13.02 9.90
C ARG A 98 0.99 11.74 9.27
N ASP A 99 -0.11 11.23 9.81
CA ASP A 99 -0.82 10.06 9.31
C ASP A 99 -2.03 10.50 8.47
N HIS A 100 -2.07 10.14 7.19
CA HIS A 100 -3.21 10.43 6.31
C HIS A 100 -3.44 9.32 5.29
N PHE A 101 -4.68 9.21 4.84
CA PHE A 101 -5.12 8.22 3.85
C PHE A 101 -5.60 8.95 2.61
N HIS A 102 -5.05 8.61 1.45
CA HIS A 102 -5.53 9.06 0.16
C HIS A 102 -6.59 8.08 -0.35
N GLU A 103 -7.80 8.59 -0.51
CA GLU A 103 -8.94 7.82 -1.01
C GLU A 103 -8.77 7.44 -2.50
N PRO A 104 -9.37 6.32 -2.93
CA PRO A 104 -9.46 5.99 -4.34
C PRO A 104 -10.35 6.96 -5.12
N PRO A 105 -10.28 6.97 -6.47
CA PRO A 105 -9.58 6.03 -7.34
C PRO A 105 -8.13 6.38 -7.66
N THR A 106 -7.72 7.62 -7.41
CA THR A 106 -6.43 8.15 -7.88
C THR A 106 -5.37 8.24 -6.79
N ALA A 107 -5.75 8.18 -5.51
CA ALA A 107 -4.88 8.52 -4.39
C ALA A 107 -4.15 9.87 -4.58
N GLY A 108 -4.85 10.85 -5.17
CA GLY A 108 -4.33 12.19 -5.44
C GLY A 108 -4.17 12.99 -4.16
N HIS A 109 -3.42 14.09 -4.23
CA HIS A 109 -3.14 14.93 -3.06
C HIS A 109 -4.44 15.39 -2.37
N ASP A 110 -5.40 15.91 -3.14
CA ASP A 110 -6.68 16.41 -2.62
C ASP A 110 -7.63 15.30 -2.11
N ASP A 111 -7.31 14.02 -2.38
CA ASP A 111 -8.06 12.85 -1.92
C ASP A 111 -7.66 12.45 -0.49
N ALA A 112 -6.75 13.18 0.16
CA ALA A 112 -6.28 12.83 1.51
C ALA A 112 -7.25 13.22 2.62
N VAL A 113 -7.37 12.31 3.59
CA VAL A 113 -8.06 12.50 4.86
C VAL A 113 -7.14 12.15 6.03
N ASN A 114 -7.16 12.98 7.08
CA ASN A 114 -6.39 12.74 8.30
C ASN A 114 -6.81 11.42 8.96
N LYS A 115 -5.82 10.64 9.42
CA LYS A 115 -6.01 9.37 10.14
C LYS A 115 -5.03 9.28 11.30
N GLU A 116 -5.23 8.30 12.18
CA GLU A 116 -4.24 7.92 13.18
C GLU A 116 -3.94 6.43 12.99
N TYR A 117 -2.67 6.09 12.76
CA TYR A 117 -2.26 4.70 12.58
C TYR A 117 -1.50 4.18 13.80
N PRO A 118 -1.44 2.85 14.01
CA PRO A 118 -0.52 2.24 14.97
C PRO A 118 0.93 2.73 14.83
N GLY A 119 1.68 2.72 15.94
CA GLY A 119 3.04 3.25 15.97
C GLY A 119 4.03 2.45 15.12
N ASP A 120 3.87 1.13 15.02
CA ASP A 120 4.74 0.23 14.27
C ASP A 120 4.14 -0.21 12.93
N LEU A 121 4.97 -0.34 11.91
CA LEU A 121 4.55 -0.66 10.54
C LEU A 121 3.82 -2.00 10.44
N LEU A 122 4.24 -3.01 11.20
CA LEU A 122 3.61 -4.33 11.18
C LEU A 122 2.15 -4.23 11.64
N ARG A 123 1.87 -3.49 12.72
CA ARG A 123 0.50 -3.19 13.15
C ARG A 123 -0.27 -2.31 12.19
N VAL A 124 0.37 -1.35 11.53
CA VAL A 124 -0.32 -0.61 10.45
C VAL A 124 -0.80 -1.59 9.37
N VAL A 125 0.04 -2.54 8.97
CA VAL A 125 -0.34 -3.54 7.97
C VAL A 125 -1.42 -4.49 8.50
N SER A 126 -1.30 -5.03 9.72
CA SER A 126 -2.27 -6.00 10.24
C SER A 126 -3.60 -5.39 10.66
N ASP A 127 -3.60 -4.18 11.21
CA ASP A 127 -4.77 -3.58 11.86
C ASP A 127 -5.50 -2.58 10.96
N VAL A 128 -4.81 -2.06 9.93
CA VAL A 128 -5.36 -1.04 9.02
C VAL A 128 -5.42 -1.54 7.58
N VAL A 129 -4.27 -1.90 7.00
CA VAL A 129 -4.17 -2.20 5.57
C VAL A 129 -4.85 -3.51 5.22
N ALA A 130 -4.51 -4.62 5.89
CA ALA A 130 -5.07 -5.93 5.57
C ALA A 130 -6.60 -5.95 5.74
N PRO A 131 -7.20 -5.44 6.84
CA PRO A 131 -8.67 -5.36 6.96
C PRO A 131 -9.33 -4.54 5.86
N TRP A 132 -8.69 -3.45 5.43
CA TRP A 132 -9.19 -2.64 4.31
C TRP A 132 -9.14 -3.43 3.00
N VAL A 133 -8.04 -4.14 2.73
CA VAL A 133 -7.86 -4.95 1.51
C VAL A 133 -8.88 -6.09 1.47
N TYR A 134 -9.11 -6.80 2.58
CA TYR A 134 -10.15 -7.83 2.66
C TYR A 134 -11.55 -7.28 2.38
N LYS A 135 -11.86 -6.09 2.89
CA LYS A 135 -13.13 -5.41 2.60
C LYS A 135 -13.24 -5.08 1.11
N ARG A 136 -12.18 -4.52 0.51
CA ARG A 136 -12.15 -4.17 -0.91
C ARG A 136 -12.32 -5.39 -1.80
N MET A 137 -11.67 -6.51 -1.49
CA MET A 137 -11.86 -7.78 -2.22
C MET A 137 -13.34 -8.18 -2.30
N GLY A 138 -14.09 -8.05 -1.20
CA GLY A 138 -15.54 -8.29 -1.18
C GLY A 138 -16.32 -7.27 -2.03
N GLU A 139 -16.05 -5.98 -1.84
CA GLU A 139 -16.74 -4.89 -2.54
C GLU A 139 -16.57 -4.96 -4.05
N VAL A 140 -15.39 -5.36 -4.53
CA VAL A 140 -15.13 -5.55 -5.97
C VAL A 140 -16.08 -6.60 -6.58
N TRP A 141 -16.37 -7.70 -5.87
CA TRP A 141 -17.33 -8.70 -6.36
C TRP A 141 -18.77 -8.18 -6.32
N ASP A 142 -19.13 -7.39 -5.31
CA ASP A 142 -20.45 -6.75 -5.27
C ASP A 142 -20.62 -5.77 -6.44
N GLU A 143 -19.59 -4.99 -6.75
CA GLU A 143 -19.54 -4.07 -7.91
C GLU A 143 -19.64 -4.83 -9.25
N TYR A 144 -18.96 -5.97 -9.37
CA TYR A 144 -19.02 -6.80 -10.58
C TYR A 144 -20.40 -7.43 -10.83
N ASN A 145 -21.14 -7.73 -9.76
CA ASN A 145 -22.44 -8.38 -9.83
C ASN A 145 -23.63 -7.41 -9.89
N ALA A 146 -23.40 -6.10 -9.77
CA ALA A 146 -24.42 -5.05 -9.78
C ALA A 146 -24.84 -4.66 -11.21
#